data_AF-A0A7C4SZK2-F1
#
_entry.id   AF-A0A7C4SZK2-F1
#
_cell.length_a   1.000
_cell.length_b   1.000
_cell.length_c   1.000
_cell.angle_alpha   90.00
_cell.angle_beta   90.00
_cell.angle_gamma   90.00
#
_symmetry.space_group_name_H-M   'P 1'
#
loop_
_entity.id
_entity.type
_entity.pdbx_description
1 polymer ?
#
loop_
_entity_poly.entity_id
_entity_poly.type
_entity_poly.pdbx_seq_one_letter_code
_entity_poly.pdbx_strand_id
1 'polypeptide(L)'
;MAFIKRIEIRGFKSFGEKTVSLKFEPGLTAITGPNGGGKSNIIDAILFALGENSPKVLRVNKLSSLIYDGGETKPPSTRVTVVFDNSDKSIPIDSETVTITREMDQKGESAYYLNGKKTSRNVVIEILDLALITHEGFNIVPQGMVMHISEMLPDEKRRLIEDIAGVSPF
;
A
#
# COMPACT_ATOMS: atom_id res chain seq x y z
N MET A 1 -0.59 -8.42 -17.23
CA MET A 1 -0.35 -8.39 -15.78
C MET A 1 -1.07 -7.18 -15.24
N ALA A 2 -1.90 -7.33 -14.21
CA ALA A 2 -2.46 -6.18 -13.52
C ALA A 2 -1.35 -5.23 -13.06
N PHE A 3 -1.59 -3.94 -13.18
CA PHE A 3 -0.66 -2.90 -12.75
C PHE A 3 -1.42 -1.72 -12.15
N ILE A 4 -0.77 -0.96 -11.28
CA ILE A 4 -1.36 0.26 -10.72
C ILE A 4 -1.48 1.27 -11.86
N LYS A 5 -2.71 1.68 -12.21
CA LYS A 5 -2.99 2.78 -13.14
C LYS A 5 -2.91 4.13 -12.46
N ARG A 6 -3.35 4.17 -11.21
CA ARG A 6 -3.58 5.44 -10.50
C ARG A 6 -3.60 5.25 -9.01
N ILE A 7 -3.13 6.27 -8.31
CA ILE A 7 -3.30 6.44 -6.87
C ILE A 7 -3.99 7.79 -6.60
N GLU A 8 -4.90 7.80 -5.64
CA GLU A 8 -5.45 9.01 -5.03
C GLU A 8 -5.07 9.05 -3.56
N ILE A 9 -4.55 10.18 -3.09
CA ILE A 9 -4.08 10.36 -1.73
C ILE A 9 -4.72 11.61 -1.15
N ARG A 10 -5.34 11.50 0.03
CA ARG A 10 -5.96 12.61 0.76
C ARG A 10 -5.63 12.52 2.25
N GLY A 11 -5.12 13.61 2.83
CA GLY A 11 -4.87 13.72 4.27
C GLY A 11 -3.87 12.69 4.81
N PHE A 12 -2.93 12.21 3.98
CA PHE A 12 -1.99 11.15 4.33
C PHE A 12 -0.56 11.69 4.45
N LYS A 13 0.04 11.60 5.63
CA LYS A 13 1.41 12.03 5.92
C LYS A 13 1.70 13.45 5.47
N SER A 14 2.42 13.64 4.35
CA SER A 14 2.75 14.94 3.77
C SER A 14 1.70 15.45 2.77
N PHE A 15 0.70 14.64 2.44
CA PHE A 15 -0.38 14.98 1.52
C PHE A 15 -1.55 15.57 2.31
N GLY A 16 -1.79 16.87 2.14
CA GLY A 16 -2.87 17.59 2.82
C GLY A 16 -4.28 17.17 2.37
N GLU A 17 -5.27 18.00 2.71
CA GLU A 17 -6.69 17.68 2.50
C GLU A 17 -7.13 17.72 1.02
N LYS A 18 -6.40 18.45 0.18
CA LYS A 18 -6.60 18.39 -1.28
C LYS A 18 -6.16 17.02 -1.79
N THR A 19 -7.06 16.32 -2.46
CA THR A 19 -6.76 15.02 -3.06
C THR A 19 -5.72 15.18 -4.17
N VAL A 20 -4.60 14.48 -4.03
CA VAL A 20 -3.56 14.36 -5.05
C VAL A 20 -3.78 13.07 -5.81
N SER A 21 -3.80 13.12 -7.14
CA SER A 21 -3.88 11.93 -7.99
C SER A 21 -2.62 11.80 -8.83
N LEU A 22 -1.97 10.63 -8.75
CA LEU A 22 -0.82 10.27 -9.59
C LEU A 22 -1.25 9.17 -10.54
N LYS A 23 -0.93 9.32 -11.82
CA LYS A 23 -1.17 8.32 -12.86
C LYS A 23 0.13 7.59 -13.14
N PHE A 24 0.02 6.31 -13.47
CA PHE A 24 1.12 5.44 -13.80
C PHE A 24 0.82 4.78 -15.14
N GLU A 25 1.87 4.64 -15.93
CA GLU A 25 1.84 3.89 -17.19
C GLU A 25 2.54 2.54 -16.98
N PRO A 26 2.23 1.52 -17.81
CA PRO A 26 2.99 0.29 -17.82
C PRO A 26 4.50 0.55 -18.03
N GLY A 27 5.33 -0.25 -17.37
CA GLY A 27 6.79 -0.15 -17.47
C GLY A 27 7.41 0.60 -16.29
N LEU A 28 8.29 1.56 -16.58
CA LEU A 28 9.09 2.25 -15.56
C LEU A 28 8.53 3.64 -15.27
N THR A 29 8.11 3.85 -14.02
CA THR A 29 7.79 5.19 -13.50
C THR A 29 8.86 5.61 -12.49
N ALA A 30 9.51 6.76 -12.74
CA ALA A 30 10.48 7.35 -11.81
C ALA A 30 9.87 8.53 -11.05
N ILE A 31 9.88 8.46 -9.72
CA ILE A 31 9.41 9.54 -8.84
C ILE A 31 10.65 10.28 -8.30
N THR A 32 10.79 11.56 -8.66
CA THR A 32 11.95 12.38 -8.29
C THR A 32 11.52 13.63 -7.50
N GLY A 33 12.50 14.35 -6.93
CA GLY A 33 12.25 15.55 -6.14
C GLY A 33 13.17 15.67 -4.92
N PRO A 34 13.13 16.80 -4.19
CA PRO A 34 14.02 17.05 -3.06
C PRO A 34 13.79 16.08 -1.88
N ASN A 35 14.80 15.90 -1.05
CA ASN A 35 14.68 15.15 0.21
C ASN A 35 13.61 15.80 1.10
N GLY A 36 12.79 14.98 1.76
CA GLY A 36 11.64 15.46 2.52
C GLY A 36 10.39 15.82 1.68
N GLY A 37 10.47 15.81 0.35
CA GLY A 37 9.34 16.17 -0.53
C GLY A 37 8.19 15.15 -0.61
N GLY A 38 8.11 14.18 0.31
CA GLY A 38 7.00 13.22 0.38
C GLY A 38 7.04 12.04 -0.61
N LYS A 39 8.12 11.89 -1.40
CA LYS A 39 8.26 10.81 -2.41
C LYS A 39 8.03 9.41 -1.83
N SER A 40 8.70 9.07 -0.73
CA SER A 40 8.55 7.76 -0.10
C SER A 40 7.17 7.57 0.54
N ASN A 41 6.47 8.66 0.88
CA ASN A 41 5.10 8.57 1.40
C ASN A 41 4.11 8.05 0.34
N ILE A 42 4.46 8.09 -0.94
CA ILE A 42 3.65 7.45 -2.01
C ILE A 42 3.65 5.93 -1.83
N ILE A 43 4.82 5.34 -1.54
CA ILE A 43 4.93 3.90 -1.28
C ILE A 43 4.19 3.53 0.02
N ASP A 44 4.33 4.35 1.07
CA ASP A 44 3.58 4.10 2.31
C ASP A 44 2.06 4.20 2.09
N ALA A 45 1.61 5.10 1.21
CA ALA A 45 0.19 5.24 0.86
C ALA A 45 -0.31 3.98 0.14
N ILE A 46 0.48 3.43 -0.80
CA ILE A 46 0.17 2.15 -1.46
C ILE A 46 0.07 1.04 -0.41
N LEU A 47 1.10 0.83 0.41
CA LEU A 47 1.11 -0.18 1.47
C LEU A 47 -0.11 -0.05 2.41
N PHE A 48 -0.40 1.17 2.84
CA PHE A 48 -1.56 1.47 3.68
C PHE A 48 -2.87 1.01 3.03
N ALA A 49 -3.08 1.33 1.75
CA ALA A 49 -4.27 0.93 1.00
C ALA A 49 -4.38 -0.58 0.79
N LEU A 50 -3.24 -1.27 0.59
CA LEU A 50 -3.18 -2.73 0.44
C LEU A 50 -3.38 -3.50 1.76
N GLY A 51 -3.45 -2.80 2.91
CA GLY A 51 -3.84 -3.39 4.19
C GLY A 51 -2.72 -3.44 5.24
N GLU A 52 -1.57 -2.81 5.01
CA GLU A 52 -0.51 -2.74 6.00
C GLU A 52 -0.98 -1.99 7.28
N ASN A 53 -0.78 -2.59 8.45
CA ASN A 53 -1.21 -2.04 9.74
C ASN A 53 -0.05 -1.74 10.69
N SER A 54 1.17 -2.19 10.37
CA SER A 54 2.36 -2.01 11.16
C SER A 54 2.81 -0.55 11.11
N PRO A 55 2.77 0.19 12.24
CA PRO A 55 3.31 1.55 12.30
C PRO A 55 4.80 1.58 11.91
N LYS A 56 5.55 0.52 12.25
CA LYS A 56 6.96 0.38 11.90
C LYS A 56 7.18 0.34 10.39
N VAL A 57 6.44 -0.52 9.66
CA VAL A 57 6.54 -0.61 8.20
C VAL A 57 6.13 0.71 7.56
N LEU A 58 5.05 1.31 8.06
CA LEU A 58 4.58 2.62 7.61
C LEU A 58 5.35 3.81 8.21
N ARG A 59 6.49 3.59 8.87
CA ARG A 59 7.41 4.64 9.35
C ARG A 59 6.72 5.72 10.19
N VAL A 60 5.89 5.29 11.13
CA VAL A 60 5.19 6.14 12.10
C VAL A 60 5.18 5.49 13.48
N ASN A 61 5.06 6.29 14.55
CA ASN A 61 5.01 5.77 15.92
C ASN A 61 3.68 5.11 16.26
N LYS A 62 2.58 5.65 15.71
CA LYS A 62 1.21 5.15 15.86
C LYS A 62 0.51 5.26 14.52
N LEU A 63 -0.45 4.38 14.25
CA LEU A 63 -1.14 4.36 12.97
C LEU A 63 -1.88 5.67 12.68
N SER A 64 -2.54 6.28 13.67
CA SER A 64 -3.21 7.58 13.53
C SER A 64 -2.29 8.77 13.22
N SER A 65 -0.96 8.60 13.34
CA SER A 65 0.04 9.56 12.85
C SER A 65 0.21 9.54 11.33
N LEU A 66 -0.50 8.67 10.60
CA LEU A 66 -0.61 8.73 9.15
C LEU A 66 -1.51 9.88 8.67
N ILE A 67 -2.34 10.45 9.54
CA ILE A 67 -3.17 11.60 9.16
C ILE A 67 -2.28 12.85 9.14
N TYR A 68 -2.32 13.58 8.02
CA TYR A 68 -1.58 14.82 7.82
C TYR A 68 -1.74 15.79 9.00
N ASP A 69 -0.63 16.35 9.47
CA ASP A 69 -0.58 17.25 10.63
C ASP A 69 0.14 18.58 10.34
N GLY A 70 0.48 18.86 9.07
CA GLY A 70 1.25 20.04 8.68
C GLY A 70 0.45 21.31 8.39
N GLY A 71 -0.87 21.32 8.65
CA GLY A 71 -1.76 22.45 8.38
C GLY A 71 -2.38 23.01 9.67
N GLU A 72 -3.13 24.12 9.57
CA GLU A 72 -3.81 24.74 10.74
C GLU A 72 -4.82 23.79 11.38
N THR A 73 -5.52 23.00 10.57
CA THR A 73 -6.51 22.02 11.01
C THR A 73 -6.13 20.62 10.56
N LYS A 74 -6.11 19.68 11.50
CA LYS A 74 -5.89 18.26 11.21
C LYS A 74 -7.10 17.69 10.46
N PRO A 75 -6.93 17.02 9.31
CA PRO A 75 -8.03 16.38 8.59
C PRO A 75 -8.78 15.37 9.49
N PRO A 76 -10.10 15.19 9.29
CA PRO A 76 -10.88 14.24 10.07
C PRO A 76 -10.53 12.77 9.75
N SER A 77 -10.00 12.52 8.55
CA SER A 77 -9.57 11.20 8.10
C SER A 77 -8.40 11.29 7.12
N THR A 78 -7.71 10.17 6.94
CA THR A 78 -6.81 9.93 5.81
C THR A 78 -7.41 8.89 4.88
N ARG A 79 -7.28 9.08 3.56
CA ARG A 79 -7.86 8.20 2.56
C ARG A 79 -6.88 7.98 1.42
N VAL A 80 -6.66 6.72 1.07
CA VAL A 80 -5.87 6.33 -0.09
C VAL A 80 -6.68 5.36 -0.95
N THR A 81 -6.70 5.63 -2.25
CA THR A 81 -7.29 4.76 -3.26
C THR A 81 -6.21 4.31 -4.23
N VAL A 82 -6.06 3.00 -4.44
CA VAL A 82 -5.22 2.42 -5.48
C VAL A 82 -6.13 1.82 -6.54
N VAL A 83 -5.89 2.19 -7.79
CA VAL A 83 -6.65 1.73 -8.95
C VAL A 83 -5.72 0.89 -9.82
N PHE A 84 -6.11 -0.35 -10.05
CA PHE A 84 -5.42 -1.31 -10.89
C PHE A 84 -6.09 -1.41 -12.27
N ASP A 85 -5.29 -1.49 -13.33
CA ASP A 85 -5.71 -2.18 -14.54
C ASP A 85 -5.87 -3.66 -14.23
N ASN A 86 -6.98 -4.25 -14.65
CA ASN A 86 -7.25 -5.68 -14.53
C ASN A 86 -7.81 -6.23 -15.86
N SER A 87 -7.33 -5.70 -16.99
CA SER A 87 -7.75 -6.13 -18.33
C SER A 87 -7.39 -7.59 -18.63
N ASP A 88 -6.33 -8.10 -17.99
CA ASP A 88 -5.89 -9.48 -18.07
C ASP A 88 -6.55 -10.41 -17.04
N LYS A 89 -7.42 -9.86 -16.18
CA LYS A 89 -8.14 -10.58 -15.12
C LYS A 89 -7.23 -11.32 -14.13
N SER A 90 -6.00 -10.82 -13.89
CA SER A 90 -5.10 -11.45 -12.92
C SER A 90 -5.58 -11.27 -11.48
N ILE A 91 -6.29 -10.18 -11.18
CA ILE A 91 -7.04 -10.03 -9.92
C ILE A 91 -8.41 -10.70 -10.15
N PRO A 92 -8.85 -11.64 -9.27
CA PRO A 92 -10.05 -12.47 -9.45
C PRO A 92 -11.34 -11.68 -9.18
N ILE A 93 -11.53 -10.59 -9.90
CA ILE A 93 -12.69 -9.72 -9.89
C ILE A 93 -13.11 -9.52 -11.33
N ASP A 94 -14.40 -9.72 -11.62
CA ASP A 94 -14.94 -9.50 -12.96
C ASP A 94 -15.13 -8.00 -13.27
N SER A 95 -14.01 -7.30 -13.44
CA SER A 95 -13.92 -5.91 -13.85
C SER A 95 -12.58 -5.66 -14.52
N GLU A 96 -12.56 -4.83 -15.57
CA GLU A 96 -11.31 -4.39 -16.20
C GLU A 96 -10.52 -3.39 -15.32
N THR A 97 -11.15 -2.89 -14.26
CA THR A 97 -10.53 -1.98 -13.30
C THR A 97 -10.90 -2.39 -11.89
N VAL A 98 -9.90 -2.55 -11.03
CA VAL A 98 -10.08 -2.88 -9.62
C VAL A 98 -9.65 -1.68 -8.79
N THR A 99 -10.51 -1.23 -7.89
CA THR A 99 -10.25 -0.10 -6.99
C THR A 99 -10.25 -0.57 -5.55
N ILE A 100 -9.15 -0.32 -4.85
CA ILE A 100 -9.00 -0.61 -3.42
C ILE A 100 -8.85 0.72 -2.70
N THR A 101 -9.74 0.99 -1.77
CA THR A 101 -9.67 2.20 -0.93
C THR A 101 -9.59 1.81 0.52
N ARG A 102 -8.69 2.48 1.24
CA ARG A 102 -8.70 2.50 2.71
C ARG A 102 -8.87 3.92 3.20
N GLU A 103 -9.80 4.10 4.13
CA GLU A 103 -10.01 5.35 4.85
C GLU A 103 -9.87 5.09 6.36
N MET A 104 -9.15 5.96 7.07
CA MET A 104 -8.94 5.82 8.51
C MET A 104 -9.20 7.15 9.21
N ASP A 105 -9.95 7.10 10.30
CA ASP A 105 -10.28 8.27 11.12
C ASP A 105 -9.21 8.58 12.18
N GLN A 106 -9.40 9.67 12.92
CA GLN A 106 -8.47 10.09 13.99
C GLN A 106 -8.37 9.10 15.16
N LYS A 107 -9.35 8.20 15.32
CA LYS A 107 -9.33 7.13 16.33
C LYS A 107 -8.51 5.93 15.88
N GLY A 108 -8.15 5.87 14.59
CA GLY A 108 -7.43 4.75 13.98
C GLY A 108 -8.36 3.68 13.41
N GLU A 109 -9.67 3.92 13.40
CA GLU A 109 -10.64 2.99 12.83
C GLU A 109 -10.55 3.04 11.30
N SER A 110 -10.34 1.88 10.67
CA SER A 110 -10.19 1.76 9.21
C SER A 110 -11.45 1.20 8.57
N ALA A 111 -11.90 1.84 7.48
CA ALA A 111 -12.90 1.32 6.55
C ALA A 111 -12.24 0.97 5.21
N TYR A 112 -12.55 -0.21 4.69
CA TYR A 112 -12.04 -0.70 3.41
C TYR A 112 -13.16 -0.74 2.38
N TYR A 113 -12.82 -0.47 1.13
CA TYR A 113 -13.73 -0.53 0.00
C TYR A 113 -13.07 -1.22 -1.17
N LEU A 114 -13.83 -2.10 -1.82
CA LEU A 114 -13.46 -2.77 -3.07
C LEU A 114 -14.46 -2.38 -4.14
N ASN A 115 -13.99 -1.75 -5.22
CA ASN A 115 -14.83 -1.15 -6.25
C ASN A 115 -15.95 -0.25 -5.67
N GLY A 116 -15.61 0.52 -4.63
CA GLY A 116 -16.54 1.41 -3.94
C GLY A 116 -17.48 0.74 -2.93
N LYS A 117 -17.57 -0.59 -2.90
CA LYS A 117 -18.39 -1.32 -1.92
C LYS A 117 -17.59 -1.56 -0.65
N LYS A 118 -18.17 -1.20 0.50
CA LYS A 118 -17.56 -1.44 1.82
C LYS A 118 -17.30 -2.93 2.02
N THR A 119 -16.11 -3.27 2.49
CA THR A 119 -15.65 -4.65 2.71
C THR A 119 -14.74 -4.72 3.95
N SER A 120 -14.25 -5.92 4.29
CA SER A 120 -13.28 -6.14 5.35
C SER A 120 -11.85 -6.10 4.81
N ARG A 121 -10.87 -5.86 5.70
CA ARG A 121 -9.44 -5.96 5.39
C ARG A 121 -9.09 -7.35 4.84
N ASN A 122 -9.60 -8.41 5.47
CA ASN A 122 -9.25 -9.78 5.11
C ASN A 122 -9.66 -10.09 3.67
N VAL A 123 -10.85 -9.67 3.23
CA VAL A 123 -11.29 -9.85 1.84
C VAL A 123 -10.38 -9.12 0.85
N VAL A 124 -9.89 -7.92 1.21
CA VAL A 124 -8.93 -7.19 0.37
C VAL A 124 -7.62 -7.95 0.24
N ILE A 125 -7.09 -8.48 1.34
CA ILE A 125 -5.83 -9.24 1.36
C ILE A 125 -5.97 -10.54 0.59
N GLU A 126 -7.00 -11.33 0.87
CA GLU A 126 -7.25 -12.62 0.20
C GLU A 126 -7.32 -12.46 -1.33
N ILE A 127 -8.02 -11.43 -1.83
CA ILE A 127 -8.11 -11.17 -3.27
C ILE A 127 -6.76 -10.75 -3.88
N LEU A 128 -5.99 -9.95 -3.15
CA LEU A 128 -4.70 -9.47 -3.61
C LEU A 128 -3.64 -10.59 -3.60
N ASP A 129 -3.67 -11.46 -2.59
CA ASP A 129 -2.79 -12.62 -2.49
C ASP A 129 -3.02 -13.61 -3.64
N LEU A 130 -4.28 -13.83 -4.05
CA LEU A 130 -4.62 -14.62 -5.24
C LEU A 130 -4.02 -14.04 -6.53
N ALA A 131 -3.74 -12.73 -6.56
CA ALA A 131 -3.09 -12.04 -7.67
C ALA A 131 -1.57 -11.91 -7.48
N LEU A 132 -1.00 -12.53 -6.44
CA LEU A 132 0.40 -12.40 -6.03
C LEU A 132 0.82 -10.96 -5.71
N ILE A 133 -0.14 -10.13 -5.28
CA ILE A 133 0.08 -8.76 -4.84
C ILE A 133 0.01 -8.76 -3.32
N THR A 134 1.16 -8.70 -2.65
CA THR A 134 1.20 -8.74 -1.19
C THR A 134 1.82 -7.45 -0.64
N HIS A 135 1.38 -6.99 0.53
CA HIS A 135 2.01 -5.85 1.20
C HIS A 135 3.29 -6.27 1.96
N GLU A 136 3.49 -7.57 2.18
CA GLU A 136 4.65 -8.19 2.84
C GLU A 136 5.68 -8.76 1.84
N GLY A 137 5.35 -8.79 0.55
CA GLY A 137 6.15 -9.39 -0.52
C GLY A 137 7.21 -8.47 -1.13
N PHE A 138 7.97 -9.03 -2.07
CA PHE A 138 9.08 -8.35 -2.77
C PHE A 138 8.65 -7.42 -3.90
N ASN A 139 7.35 -7.30 -4.15
CA ASN A 139 6.78 -6.29 -5.04
C ASN A 139 7.00 -4.86 -4.51
N ILE A 140 7.41 -4.70 -3.25
CA ILE A 140 7.81 -3.41 -2.65
C ILE A 140 9.14 -3.59 -1.93
N VAL A 141 10.16 -2.83 -2.35
CA VAL A 141 11.49 -2.83 -1.71
C VAL A 141 11.70 -1.50 -0.99
N PRO A 142 11.38 -1.40 0.33
CA PRO A 142 11.59 -0.18 1.08
C PRO A 142 13.08 0.08 1.33
N GLN A 143 13.38 1.33 1.71
CA GLN A 143 14.72 1.70 2.13
C GLN A 143 15.18 0.82 3.30
N GLY A 144 16.39 0.28 3.20
CA GLY A 144 16.98 -0.61 4.22
C GLY A 144 16.69 -2.09 4.01
N MET A 145 15.77 -2.48 3.11
CA MET A 145 15.46 -3.89 2.88
C MET A 145 16.67 -4.70 2.40
N VAL A 146 17.53 -4.12 1.56
CA VAL A 146 18.76 -4.78 1.08
C VAL A 146 19.69 -5.12 2.24
N MET A 147 19.88 -4.18 3.17
CA MET A 147 20.71 -4.39 4.36
C MET A 147 20.08 -5.45 5.27
N HIS A 148 18.77 -5.38 5.49
CA HIS A 148 18.04 -6.38 6.26
C HIS A 148 18.22 -7.80 5.69
N ILE A 149 18.05 -7.98 4.38
CA ILE A 149 18.24 -9.28 3.71
C ILE A 149 19.70 -9.79 3.86
N SER A 150 20.67 -8.87 3.88
CA SER A 150 22.08 -9.23 4.10
C SER A 150 22.37 -9.70 5.52
N GLU A 151 21.60 -9.21 6.50
CA GLU A 151 21.76 -9.50 7.94
C GLU A 151 20.81 -10.60 8.44
N MET A 152 19.87 -11.07 7.62
CA MET A 152 18.92 -12.14 7.97
C MET A 152 19.63 -13.42 8.40
N LEU A 153 19.08 -14.06 9.44
CA LEU A 153 19.54 -15.36 9.87
C LEU A 153 19.22 -16.43 8.80
N PRO A 154 19.99 -17.54 8.72
CA PRO A 154 19.75 -18.60 7.75
C PRO A 154 18.31 -19.13 7.74
N ASP A 155 17.69 -19.28 8.91
CA ASP A 155 16.31 -19.76 9.04
C ASP A 155 15.27 -18.76 8.51
N GLU A 156 15.46 -17.46 8.78
CA GLU A 156 14.60 -16.41 8.24
C GLU A 156 14.70 -16.37 6.72
N LYS A 157 15.93 -16.47 6.21
CA LYS A 157 16.21 -16.51 4.77
C LYS A 157 15.61 -17.74 4.10
N ARG A 158 15.63 -18.91 4.75
CA ARG A 158 14.99 -20.13 4.26
C ARG A 158 13.47 -19.94 4.16
N ARG A 159 12.82 -19.49 5.24
CA ARG A 159 11.36 -19.24 5.25
C ARG A 159 10.96 -18.27 4.16
N LEU A 160 11.72 -17.20 4.00
CA LEU A 160 11.52 -16.22 2.94
C LEU A 160 11.56 -16.84 1.54
N ILE A 161 12.51 -17.75 1.27
CA ILE A 161 12.58 -18.47 -0.01
C ILE A 161 11.38 -19.41 -0.17
N GLU A 162 10.95 -20.07 0.90
CA GLU A 162 9.78 -20.96 0.90
C GLU A 162 8.48 -20.22 0.59
N ASP A 163 8.32 -19.01 1.13
CA ASP A 163 7.17 -18.13 0.84
C ASP A 163 7.16 -17.70 -0.63
N ILE A 164 8.30 -17.23 -1.18
CA ILE A 164 8.41 -16.83 -2.59
C ILE A 164 8.14 -18.01 -3.52
N ALA A 165 8.64 -19.20 -3.17
CA ALA A 165 8.46 -20.41 -3.96
C ALA A 165 7.07 -21.04 -3.80
N GLY A 166 6.22 -20.53 -2.89
CA GLY A 166 4.88 -21.05 -2.63
C GLY A 166 4.88 -22.45 -2.00
N VAL A 167 5.94 -22.79 -1.26
CA VAL A 167 6.12 -24.10 -0.59
C VAL A 167 6.12 -23.98 0.93
N SER A 168 5.84 -22.79 1.45
CA SER A 168 5.76 -22.53 2.89
C SER A 168 4.68 -23.42 3.54
N PRO A 169 5.03 -24.23 4.55
CA PRO A 169 4.05 -25.01 5.29
C PRO A 169 3.19 -24.08 6.13
N PHE A 170 1.86 -24.22 5.99
CA PHE A 170 0.82 -23.45 6.70
C PHE A 170 1.09 -23.22 8.19
#